data_AF-A0A846J179-F1
#
_entry.id   AF-A0A846J179-F1
#
_cell.length_a   1.000
_cell.length_b   1.000
_cell.length_c   1.000
_cell.angle_alpha   90.00
_cell.angle_beta   90.00
_cell.angle_gamma   90.00
#
_symmetry.space_group_name_H-M   'P 1'
#
loop_
_entity.id
_entity.type
_entity.pdbx_description
1 polymer ?
#
loop_
_entity_poly.entity_id
_entity_poly.type
_entity_poly.pdbx_seq_one_letter_code
_entity_poly.pdbx_strand_id
1 'polypeptide(L)'
;MYKKGYELKNISFGYKFCSIKPEDATVRIDYRIFKNKGDFIDYCTLFEDSGWKHLAGNKNSGVQYFKKINKDSEEDIFSDDISKAARYKRLSDHSMMFALFFLALSASLISNDSINVNLILNPKLLYYTPGLWERTGVPFWGGLLFETPFARGRGVVFLIPLIVVLNFYLAIKARISYNKGKKFN
;
A
#
# COMPACT_ATOMS: atom_id res chain seq x y z
N MET A 1 -0.88 -11.28 -18.20
CA MET A 1 -0.26 -10.32 -19.14
C MET A 1 0.43 -11.04 -20.28
N TYR A 2 1.29 -12.02 -20.00
CA TYR A 2 1.96 -12.83 -21.04
C TYR A 2 0.99 -13.63 -21.94
N LYS A 3 -0.10 -14.17 -21.38
CA LYS A 3 -1.19 -14.78 -22.17
C LYS A 3 -1.86 -13.82 -23.17
N LYS A 4 -1.73 -12.51 -22.96
CA LYS A 4 -2.23 -11.46 -23.87
C LYS A 4 -1.12 -10.91 -24.79
N GLY A 5 0.09 -11.47 -24.75
CA GLY A 5 1.22 -11.05 -25.58
C GLY A 5 1.94 -9.79 -25.10
N TYR A 6 1.99 -9.52 -23.78
CA TYR A 6 2.72 -8.37 -23.24
C TYR A 6 3.74 -8.78 -22.17
N GLU A 7 4.99 -8.36 -22.36
CA GLU A 7 6.14 -8.57 -21.45
C GLU A 7 6.54 -7.26 -20.77
N LEU A 8 6.88 -7.34 -19.48
CA LEU A 8 7.39 -6.19 -18.73
C LEU A 8 8.85 -5.94 -19.09
N LYS A 9 9.16 -4.74 -19.59
CA LYS A 9 10.52 -4.36 -20.00
C LYS A 9 11.23 -3.47 -18.99
N ASN A 10 10.51 -2.57 -18.34
CA ASN A 10 11.11 -1.62 -17.39
C ASN A 10 10.08 -1.09 -16.40
N ILE A 11 10.56 -0.79 -15.20
CA ILE A 11 9.83 -0.09 -14.15
C ILE A 11 10.70 1.09 -13.71
N SER A 12 10.20 2.28 -14.01
CA SER A 12 10.79 3.55 -13.58
C SER A 12 9.70 4.38 -12.92
N PHE A 13 9.23 5.45 -13.57
CA PHE A 13 8.07 6.23 -13.13
C PHE A 13 6.72 5.52 -13.42
N GLY A 14 6.77 4.37 -14.07
CA GLY A 14 5.62 3.53 -14.41
C GLY A 14 6.06 2.23 -15.08
N TYR A 15 5.08 1.40 -15.44
CA TYR A 15 5.32 0.12 -16.11
C TYR A 15 5.42 0.31 -17.62
N LYS A 16 6.52 -0.15 -18.22
CA LYS A 16 6.69 -0.20 -19.68
C LYS A 16 6.61 -1.65 -20.16
N PHE A 17 5.69 -1.91 -21.08
CA PHE A 17 5.47 -3.23 -21.66
C PHE A 17 5.87 -3.26 -23.13
N CYS A 18 6.28 -4.43 -23.62
CA CYS A 18 6.51 -4.70 -25.03
C CYS A 18 5.63 -5.85 -25.50
N SER A 19 5.18 -5.77 -26.76
CA SER A 19 4.40 -6.83 -27.38
C SER A 19 5.31 -8.02 -27.71
N ILE A 20 4.91 -9.20 -27.24
CA ILE A 20 5.56 -10.48 -27.47
C ILE A 20 4.53 -11.49 -27.99
N LYS A 21 4.99 -12.64 -28.50
CA LYS A 21 4.09 -13.76 -28.78
C LYS A 21 3.42 -14.20 -27.46
N PRO A 22 2.10 -14.47 -27.47
CA PRO A 22 1.42 -14.99 -26.28
C PRO A 22 2.13 -16.24 -25.75
N GLU A 23 2.50 -16.18 -24.48
CA GLU A 23 3.23 -17.25 -23.79
C GLU A 23 2.58 -17.51 -22.44
N ASP A 24 2.56 -18.78 -22.02
CA ASP A 24 2.19 -19.13 -20.64
C ASP A 24 3.43 -19.06 -19.74
N ALA A 25 3.80 -17.83 -19.39
CA ALA A 25 4.94 -17.55 -18.53
C ALA A 25 4.49 -17.11 -17.13
N THR A 26 5.09 -17.73 -16.11
CA THR A 26 4.91 -17.34 -14.71
C THR A 26 5.88 -16.22 -14.37
N VAL A 27 5.34 -15.12 -13.85
CA VAL A 27 6.13 -14.01 -13.31
C VAL A 27 5.90 -13.89 -11.82
N ARG A 28 7.00 -13.75 -11.08
CA ARG A 28 7.01 -13.55 -9.64
C ARG A 28 7.79 -12.29 -9.30
N ILE A 29 7.47 -11.74 -8.14
CA ILE A 29 8.06 -10.51 -7.61
C ILE A 29 8.76 -10.87 -6.32
N ASP A 30 10.00 -10.41 -6.17
CA ASP A 30 10.74 -10.47 -4.91
C ASP A 30 11.13 -9.05 -4.47
N TYR A 31 11.47 -8.86 -3.19
CA TYR A 31 11.85 -7.58 -2.63
C TYR A 31 13.19 -7.66 -1.90
N ARG A 32 14.21 -6.97 -2.44
CA ARG A 32 15.51 -6.81 -1.82
C ARG A 32 16.20 -5.53 -2.29
N ILE A 33 16.76 -4.78 -1.33
CA ILE A 33 17.60 -3.61 -1.59
C ILE A 33 19.06 -4.02 -1.38
N PHE A 34 19.94 -3.57 -2.27
CA PHE A 34 21.36 -3.92 -2.26
C PHE A 34 22.20 -2.65 -2.07
N LYS A 35 23.26 -2.75 -1.25
CA LYS A 35 24.17 -1.62 -1.00
C LYS A 35 25.11 -1.38 -2.18
N ASN A 36 25.69 -2.46 -2.71
CA ASN A 36 26.64 -2.42 -3.81
C ASN A 36 26.02 -3.06 -5.09
N LYS A 37 26.72 -2.95 -6.22
CA LYS A 37 26.28 -3.56 -7.49
C LYS A 37 26.62 -5.05 -7.56
N GLY A 38 27.70 -5.49 -6.89
CA GLY A 38 28.14 -6.88 -6.86
C GLY A 38 27.07 -7.80 -6.29
N ASP A 39 26.60 -7.50 -5.07
CA ASP A 39 25.55 -8.26 -4.38
C ASP A 39 24.26 -8.37 -5.22
N PHE A 40 23.95 -7.35 -6.02
CA PHE A 40 22.79 -7.37 -6.92
C PHE A 40 23.02 -8.32 -8.11
N ILE A 41 24.21 -8.31 -8.70
CA ILE A 41 24.57 -9.23 -9.78
C ILE A 41 24.56 -10.66 -9.26
N ASP A 42 25.23 -10.93 -8.13
CA ASP A 42 25.29 -12.25 -7.50
C ASP A 42 23.87 -12.77 -7.18
N TYR A 43 23.00 -11.90 -6.70
CA TYR A 43 21.59 -12.20 -6.47
C TYR A 43 20.83 -12.53 -7.76
N CYS A 44 21.01 -11.76 -8.84
CA CYS A 44 20.40 -12.08 -10.13
C CYS A 44 20.90 -13.42 -10.68
N THR A 45 22.20 -13.69 -10.57
CA THR A 45 22.82 -14.95 -11.01
C THR A 45 22.27 -16.15 -10.24
N LEU A 46 22.12 -16.05 -8.91
CA LEU A 46 21.49 -17.11 -8.10
C LEU A 46 20.08 -17.49 -8.61
N PHE A 47 19.31 -16.49 -9.03
CA PHE A 47 17.97 -16.71 -9.57
C PHE A 47 18.02 -17.34 -10.97
N GLU A 48 18.96 -16.90 -11.81
CA GLU A 48 19.18 -17.47 -13.14
C GLU A 48 19.56 -18.95 -13.06
N ASP A 49 20.48 -19.30 -12.15
CA ASP A 49 20.88 -20.67 -11.86
C ASP A 49 19.71 -21.54 -11.37
N SER A 50 18.72 -20.91 -10.72
CA SER A 50 17.50 -21.56 -10.23
C SER A 50 16.35 -21.54 -11.25
N GLY A 51 16.63 -21.17 -12.51
CA GLY A 51 15.67 -21.19 -13.61
C GLY A 51 14.77 -19.95 -13.71
N TRP A 52 15.16 -18.82 -13.10
CA TRP A 52 14.44 -17.55 -13.13
C TRP A 52 15.24 -16.44 -13.84
N LYS A 53 14.64 -15.79 -14.84
CA LYS A 53 15.22 -14.63 -15.51
C LYS A 53 14.84 -13.34 -14.82
N HIS A 54 15.79 -12.46 -14.52
CA HIS A 54 15.46 -11.09 -14.12
C HIS A 54 14.87 -10.29 -15.30
N LEU A 55 13.77 -9.58 -15.04
CA LEU A 55 13.06 -8.78 -16.04
C LEU A 55 13.24 -7.28 -15.81
N ALA A 56 13.02 -6.83 -14.58
CA ALA A 56 12.93 -5.43 -14.24
C ALA A 56 13.24 -5.21 -12.77
N GLY A 57 13.80 -4.04 -12.47
CA GLY A 57 14.27 -3.65 -11.15
C GLY A 57 15.75 -3.29 -11.19
N ASN A 58 16.22 -2.60 -10.16
CA ASN A 58 17.62 -2.24 -9.99
C ASN A 58 17.99 -2.36 -8.51
N LYS A 59 19.28 -2.25 -8.20
CA LYS A 59 19.79 -2.38 -6.83
C LYS A 59 19.07 -1.51 -5.77
N ASN A 60 18.52 -0.37 -6.18
CA ASN A 60 17.88 0.61 -5.31
C ASN A 60 16.33 0.55 -5.35
N SER A 61 15.73 -0.16 -6.31
CA SER A 61 14.25 -0.19 -6.45
C SER A 61 13.57 -1.02 -5.36
N GLY A 62 14.31 -1.93 -4.72
CA GLY A 62 13.78 -2.93 -3.80
C GLY A 62 13.00 -4.02 -4.52
N VAL A 63 11.98 -3.65 -5.28
CA VAL A 63 11.14 -4.57 -6.05
C VAL A 63 11.90 -5.09 -7.27
N GLN A 64 11.96 -6.41 -7.42
CA GLN A 64 12.60 -7.14 -8.51
C GLN A 64 11.59 -8.10 -9.16
N TYR A 65 11.60 -8.18 -10.49
CA TYR A 65 10.65 -8.97 -11.26
C TYR A 65 11.38 -10.10 -11.96
N PHE A 66 10.85 -11.31 -11.83
CA PHE A 66 11.47 -12.51 -12.37
C PHE A 66 10.48 -13.32 -13.22
N LYS A 67 10.93 -13.80 -14.37
CA LYS A 67 10.22 -14.72 -15.26
C LYS A 67 10.76 -16.12 -15.07
N LYS A 68 9.89 -17.09 -14.87
CA LYS A 68 10.28 -18.50 -14.86
C LYS A 68 10.67 -18.93 -16.28
N ILE A 69 11.87 -19.50 -16.45
CA ILE A 69 12.36 -20.04 -17.74
C ILE A 69 12.25 -21.57 -17.74
N ASN A 70 12.61 -22.21 -16.63
CA ASN A 70 12.58 -23.67 -16.54
C ASN A 70 11.19 -24.15 -16.07
N LYS A 71 10.58 -25.10 -16.78
CA LYS A 71 9.27 -25.65 -16.41
C LYS A 71 9.34 -26.55 -15.18
N ASP A 72 10.50 -27.18 -14.95
CA ASP A 72 10.71 -28.13 -13.86
C ASP A 72 11.14 -27.47 -12.54
N SER A 73 11.40 -26.16 -12.52
CA SER A 73 11.68 -25.45 -11.26
C SER A 73 10.40 -25.25 -10.44
N GLU A 74 10.52 -24.89 -9.17
CA GLU A 74 9.36 -24.61 -8.31
C GLU A 74 8.48 -23.46 -8.87
N GLU A 75 7.18 -23.47 -8.58
CA GLU A 75 6.26 -22.40 -9.04
C GLU A 75 6.43 -21.08 -8.29
N ASP A 76 7.06 -21.11 -7.13
CA ASP A 76 7.27 -19.96 -6.27
C ASP A 76 8.75 -19.72 -6.02
N ILE A 77 9.10 -18.45 -5.83
CA ILE A 77 10.49 -18.06 -5.56
C ILE A 77 10.76 -18.25 -4.08
N PHE A 78 11.53 -19.29 -3.73
CA PHE A 78 12.16 -19.52 -2.43
C PHE A 78 11.27 -19.24 -1.21
N SER A 79 9.97 -19.48 -1.33
CA SER A 79 8.98 -19.12 -0.32
C SER A 79 8.29 -20.39 0.15
N ASP A 80 8.75 -20.91 1.28
CA ASP A 80 8.04 -21.96 1.99
C ASP A 80 6.72 -21.44 2.58
N ASP A 81 5.79 -22.34 2.83
CA ASP A 81 4.46 -21.97 3.34
C ASP A 81 4.54 -21.36 4.74
N ILE A 82 5.56 -21.72 5.51
CA ILE A 82 5.85 -21.16 6.83
C ILE A 82 6.22 -19.68 6.72
N SER A 83 7.13 -19.29 5.82
CA SER A 83 7.54 -17.90 5.63
C SER A 83 6.41 -17.05 5.06
N LYS A 84 5.59 -17.62 4.16
CA LYS A 84 4.37 -16.95 3.66
C LYS A 84 3.39 -16.67 4.79
N ALA A 85 3.13 -17.66 5.65
CA ALA A 85 2.28 -17.47 6.81
C ALA A 85 2.88 -16.43 7.77
N ALA A 86 4.17 -16.51 8.08
CA ALA A 86 4.87 -15.57 8.95
C ALA A 86 4.78 -14.12 8.44
N ARG A 87 4.81 -13.90 7.11
CA ARG A 87 4.58 -12.58 6.52
C ARG A 87 3.21 -12.00 6.90
N TYR A 88 2.14 -12.79 6.81
CA TYR A 88 0.81 -12.35 7.21
C TYR A 88 0.69 -12.12 8.72
N LYS A 89 1.39 -12.90 9.54
CA LYS A 89 1.48 -12.65 10.98
C LYS A 89 2.10 -11.28 11.26
N ARG A 90 3.27 -10.98 10.66
CA ARG A 90 3.93 -9.67 10.82
C ARG A 90 3.03 -8.52 10.37
N LEU A 91 2.33 -8.66 9.24
CA LEU A 91 1.39 -7.65 8.76
C LEU A 91 0.24 -7.44 9.74
N SER A 92 -0.31 -8.53 10.30
CA SER A 92 -1.36 -8.47 11.32
C SER A 92 -0.89 -7.72 12.56
N ASP A 93 0.31 -8.05 13.06
CA ASP A 93 0.86 -7.48 14.29
C ASP A 93 1.13 -5.97 14.12
N HIS A 94 1.72 -5.57 12.98
CA HIS A 94 1.95 -4.15 12.68
C HIS A 94 0.64 -3.37 12.49
N SER A 95 -0.31 -3.94 11.74
CA SER A 95 -1.62 -3.29 11.53
C SER A 95 -2.36 -3.12 12.85
N MET A 96 -2.29 -4.11 13.75
CA MET A 96 -2.89 -4.02 15.08
C MET A 96 -2.22 -2.94 15.95
N MET A 97 -0.87 -2.88 15.93
CA MET A 97 -0.12 -1.84 16.64
C MET A 97 -0.51 -0.43 16.15
N PHE A 98 -0.58 -0.22 14.84
CA PHE A 98 -1.04 1.05 14.27
C PHE A 98 -2.49 1.35 14.64
N ALA A 99 -3.38 0.37 14.59
CA ALA A 99 -4.78 0.54 15.00
C ALA A 99 -4.88 1.05 16.45
N LEU A 100 -4.14 0.44 17.37
CA LEU A 100 -4.12 0.85 18.79
C LEU A 100 -3.52 2.24 18.98
N PHE A 101 -2.43 2.56 18.27
CA PHE A 101 -1.81 3.88 18.33
C PHE A 101 -2.78 4.98 17.85
N PHE A 102 -3.39 4.80 16.67
CA PHE A 102 -4.35 5.77 16.14
C PHE A 102 -5.65 5.82 16.95
N LEU A 103 -6.06 4.71 17.57
CA LEU A 103 -7.19 4.68 18.50
C LEU A 103 -6.89 5.55 19.72
N ALA A 104 -5.73 5.36 20.37
CA ALA A 104 -5.32 6.17 21.51
C ALA A 104 -5.19 7.65 21.14
N LEU A 105 -4.63 7.95 19.97
CA LEU A 105 -4.57 9.32 19.43
C LEU A 105 -5.97 9.91 19.24
N SER A 106 -6.89 9.17 18.64
CA SER A 106 -8.28 9.64 18.44
C SER A 106 -8.99 9.91 19.77
N ALA A 107 -8.82 9.02 20.77
CA ALA A 107 -9.39 9.19 22.08
C ALA A 107 -8.85 10.45 22.76
N SER A 108 -7.53 10.65 22.73
CA SER A 108 -6.89 11.86 23.27
C SER A 108 -7.42 13.13 22.61
N LEU A 109 -7.54 13.16 21.28
CA LEU A 109 -8.01 14.34 20.55
C LEU A 109 -9.48 14.67 20.80
N ILE A 110 -10.32 13.64 21.01
CA ILE A 110 -11.73 13.80 21.38
C ILE A 110 -11.84 14.28 22.84
N SER A 111 -11.09 13.69 23.77
CA SER A 111 -11.11 14.08 25.19
C SER A 111 -10.65 15.51 25.45
N ASN A 112 -9.81 16.08 24.58
CA ASN A 112 -9.34 17.46 24.67
C ASN A 112 -10.20 18.45 23.87
N ASP A 113 -11.40 18.05 23.42
CA ASP A 113 -12.32 18.84 22.58
C ASP A 113 -11.68 19.41 21.29
N SER A 114 -10.51 18.88 20.91
CA SER A 114 -9.77 19.31 19.73
C SER A 114 -10.43 18.80 18.44
N ILE A 115 -11.12 17.67 18.52
CA ILE A 115 -12.01 17.17 17.48
C ILE A 115 -13.44 17.15 18.03
N ASN A 116 -14.27 18.04 17.50
CA ASN A 116 -15.69 17.96 17.75
C ASN A 116 -16.32 16.97 16.75
N VAL A 117 -16.76 15.82 17.25
CA VAL A 117 -17.38 14.74 16.46
C VAL A 117 -18.64 15.19 15.71
N ASN A 118 -19.30 16.26 16.17
CA ASN A 118 -20.46 16.84 15.47
C ASN A 118 -20.09 17.47 14.12
N LEU A 119 -18.81 17.77 13.85
CA LEU A 119 -18.36 18.21 12.53
C LEU A 119 -18.52 17.11 11.45
N ILE A 120 -18.54 15.84 11.84
CA ILE A 120 -18.82 14.72 10.92
C ILE A 120 -20.25 14.83 10.38
N LEU A 121 -21.19 15.19 11.26
CA LEU A 121 -22.60 15.35 10.91
C LEU A 121 -22.87 16.71 10.25
N ASN A 122 -22.09 17.73 10.60
CA ASN A 122 -22.28 19.11 10.16
C ASN A 122 -20.99 19.66 9.53
N PRO A 123 -20.66 19.33 8.27
CA PRO A 123 -19.45 19.80 7.60
C PRO A 123 -19.40 21.32 7.43
N LYS A 124 -20.54 22.03 7.58
CA LYS A 124 -20.60 23.49 7.58
C LYS A 124 -19.74 24.12 8.68
N LEU A 125 -19.57 23.41 9.80
CA LEU A 125 -18.76 23.84 10.94
C LEU A 125 -17.25 23.86 10.64
N LEU A 126 -16.80 23.31 9.51
CA LEU A 126 -15.40 23.43 9.07
C LEU A 126 -15.03 24.85 8.63
N TYR A 127 -16.05 25.65 8.28
CA TYR A 127 -15.94 27.03 7.88
C TYR A 127 -16.19 27.93 9.07
N TYR A 128 -15.14 28.64 9.50
CA TYR A 128 -15.12 29.58 10.61
C TYR A 128 -15.35 31.03 10.16
N THR A 129 -15.42 31.32 8.86
CA THR A 129 -15.77 32.66 8.37
C THR A 129 -17.16 33.05 8.91
N PRO A 130 -17.25 34.11 9.74
CA PRO A 130 -18.52 34.51 10.32
C PRO A 130 -19.50 34.98 9.25
N GLY A 131 -20.74 34.53 9.35
CA GLY A 131 -21.78 34.91 8.41
C GLY A 131 -21.59 34.30 7.00
N LEU A 132 -20.72 33.30 6.81
CA LEU A 132 -20.41 32.80 5.47
C LEU A 132 -21.65 32.22 4.79
N TRP A 133 -22.47 31.49 5.52
CA TRP A 133 -23.65 30.81 4.99
C TRP A 133 -24.84 31.74 4.76
N GLU A 134 -24.81 32.93 5.35
CA GLU A 134 -25.80 34.00 5.26
C GLU A 134 -25.51 34.97 4.10
N ARG A 135 -24.28 34.97 3.56
CA ARG A 135 -23.89 35.79 2.40
C ARG A 135 -24.47 35.23 1.10
N THR A 136 -24.74 36.12 0.15
CA THR A 136 -25.18 35.77 -1.21
C THR A 136 -24.28 36.42 -2.27
N GLY A 137 -24.21 35.83 -3.47
CA GLY A 137 -23.48 36.40 -4.61
C GLY A 137 -21.95 36.35 -4.46
N VAL A 138 -21.26 37.39 -4.95
CA VAL A 138 -19.79 37.47 -5.00
C VAL A 138 -19.12 37.36 -3.62
N PRO A 139 -19.62 38.02 -2.55
CA PRO A 139 -19.06 37.89 -1.20
C PRO A 139 -19.12 36.48 -0.61
N PHE A 140 -20.10 35.66 -1.01
CA PHE A 140 -20.20 34.25 -0.61
C PHE A 140 -19.08 33.43 -1.27
N TRP A 141 -18.98 33.49 -2.59
CA TRP A 141 -18.00 32.72 -3.35
C TRP A 141 -16.56 33.09 -3.00
N GLY A 142 -16.27 34.38 -2.79
CA GLY A 142 -14.95 34.83 -2.35
C GLY A 142 -14.55 34.25 -0.99
N GLY A 143 -15.47 34.30 0.00
CA GLY A 143 -15.24 33.73 1.33
C GLY A 143 -15.09 32.21 1.30
N LEU A 144 -15.94 31.52 0.54
CA LEU A 144 -15.93 30.08 0.40
C LEU A 144 -14.59 29.59 -0.18
N LEU A 145 -14.17 30.15 -1.32
CA LEU A 145 -12.93 29.74 -2.00
C LEU A 145 -11.69 30.05 -1.17
N PHE A 146 -11.66 31.20 -0.49
CA PHE A 146 -10.55 31.56 0.39
C PHE A 146 -10.43 30.60 1.59
N GLU A 147 -11.54 30.21 2.20
CA GLU A 147 -11.51 29.37 3.40
C GLU A 147 -11.37 27.87 3.10
N THR A 148 -11.80 27.41 1.92
CA THR A 148 -11.80 25.97 1.55
C THR A 148 -10.47 25.25 1.80
N PRO A 149 -9.28 25.81 1.49
CA PRO A 149 -8.00 25.15 1.79
C PRO A 149 -7.78 24.89 3.28
N PHE A 150 -8.17 25.84 4.14
CA PHE A 150 -8.04 25.74 5.60
C PHE A 150 -9.09 24.77 6.17
N ALA A 151 -10.33 24.86 5.69
CA ALA A 151 -11.40 23.93 6.03
C ALA A 151 -11.01 22.48 5.69
N ARG A 152 -10.37 22.26 4.52
CA ARG A 152 -9.83 20.95 4.13
C ARG A 152 -8.72 20.49 5.05
N GLY A 153 -7.78 21.35 5.43
CA GLY A 153 -6.70 21.03 6.36
C GLY A 153 -7.23 20.56 7.72
N ARG A 154 -8.22 21.25 8.27
CA ARG A 154 -8.94 20.86 9.50
C ARG A 154 -9.65 19.51 9.32
N GLY A 155 -10.22 19.29 8.13
CA GLY A 155 -10.91 18.06 7.76
C GLY A 155 -10.05 16.80 7.74
N VAL A 156 -8.74 16.91 7.56
CA VAL A 156 -7.81 15.76 7.52
C VAL A 156 -7.81 14.99 8.85
N VAL A 157 -8.04 15.67 9.96
CA VAL A 157 -8.06 15.05 11.29
C VAL A 157 -9.20 14.02 11.43
N PHE A 158 -10.29 14.18 10.67
CA PHE A 158 -11.37 13.19 10.62
C PHE A 158 -11.00 11.88 9.89
N LEU A 159 -9.87 11.84 9.18
CA LEU A 159 -9.37 10.60 8.59
C LEU A 159 -8.78 9.66 9.66
N ILE A 160 -8.39 10.17 10.83
CA ILE A 160 -7.80 9.37 11.91
C ILE A 160 -8.69 8.18 12.31
N PRO A 161 -9.99 8.34 12.66
CA PRO A 161 -10.85 7.20 12.98
C PRO A 161 -11.05 6.25 11.78
N LEU A 162 -11.06 6.76 10.54
CA LEU A 162 -11.12 5.91 9.35
C LEU A 162 -9.86 5.05 9.20
N ILE A 163 -8.68 5.62 9.49
CA ILE A 163 -7.39 4.90 9.51
C ILE A 163 -7.41 3.80 10.57
N VAL A 164 -8.01 4.04 11.75
CA VAL A 164 -8.19 3.01 12.80
C VAL A 164 -8.99 1.83 12.25
N VAL A 165 -10.16 2.07 11.67
CA VAL A 165 -11.03 1.02 11.11
C VAL A 165 -10.32 0.24 10.00
N LEU A 166 -9.62 0.94 9.09
CA LEU A 166 -8.85 0.31 8.03
C LEU A 166 -7.75 -0.61 8.58
N ASN A 167 -6.98 -0.15 9.58
CA ASN A 167 -5.93 -0.94 10.18
C ASN A 167 -6.47 -2.17 10.93
N PHE A 168 -7.60 -2.04 11.63
CA PHE A 168 -8.29 -3.19 12.23
C PHE A 168 -8.73 -4.20 11.17
N TYR A 169 -9.34 -3.74 10.07
CA TYR A 169 -9.73 -4.60 8.96
C TYR A 169 -8.52 -5.34 8.36
N LEU A 170 -7.42 -4.63 8.12
CA LEU A 170 -6.18 -5.22 7.60
C LEU A 170 -5.57 -6.23 8.58
N ALA A 171 -5.59 -5.94 9.88
CA ALA A 171 -5.12 -6.84 10.92
C ALA A 171 -5.92 -8.16 10.93
N ILE A 172 -7.25 -8.07 10.94
CA ILE A 172 -8.15 -9.24 10.93
C ILE A 172 -7.95 -10.05 9.65
N LYS A 173 -7.94 -9.39 8.49
CA LYS A 173 -7.75 -10.05 7.19
C LYS A 173 -6.40 -10.78 7.13
N ALA A 174 -5.33 -10.13 7.58
CA ALA A 174 -4.00 -10.73 7.64
C ALA A 174 -3.97 -11.93 8.60
N ARG A 175 -4.64 -11.84 9.75
CA ARG A 175 -4.76 -12.95 10.70
C ARG A 175 -5.50 -14.16 10.12
N ILE A 176 -6.58 -13.92 9.37
CA ILE A 176 -7.31 -14.99 8.66
C ILE A 176 -6.39 -15.66 7.63
N SER A 177 -5.64 -14.88 6.84
CA SER A 177 -4.68 -15.42 5.87
C SER A 177 -3.55 -16.22 6.54
N TYR A 178 -3.04 -15.78 7.69
CA TYR A 178 -2.07 -16.52 8.49
C TYR A 178 -2.64 -17.87 8.94
N ASN A 179 -3.85 -17.88 9.49
CA ASN A 179 -4.49 -19.11 9.97
C ASN A 179 -4.81 -20.09 8.83
N LYS A 180 -5.13 -19.59 7.63
CA LYS A 180 -5.27 -20.44 6.44
C LYS A 180 -3.94 -21.10 6.09
N GLY A 181 -2.85 -20.33 5.99
CA GLY A 181 -1.52 -20.87 5.69
C GLY A 181 -1.02 -21.89 6.72
N LYS A 182 -1.37 -21.71 8.00
CA LYS A 182 -1.04 -22.67 9.06
C LYS A 182 -1.79 -24.01 8.96
N LYS A 183 -3.00 -24.05 8.37
CA LYS A 183 -3.83 -25.26 8.27
C LYS A 183 -3.41 -26.22 7.14
N PHE A 184 -2.59 -25.76 6.20
CA PHE A 184 -2.07 -26.57 5.09
C PHE A 184 -0.73 -27.26 5.42
N ASN A 185 -0.16 -26.97 6.60
CA ASN A 185 0.97 -27.68 7.21
C ASN A 185 0.47 -28.59 8.33
#